data_AF-T1KJG1-F1
#
_entry.id   AF-T1KJG1-F1
#
_cell.length_a   1.000
_cell.length_b   1.000
_cell.length_c   1.000
_cell.angle_alpha   90.00
_cell.angle_beta   90.00
_cell.angle_gamma   90.00
#
_symmetry.space_group_name_H-M   'P 1'
#
loop_
_entity.id
_entity.type
_entity.pdbx_description
1 polymer ?
#
loop_
_entity_poly.entity_id
_entity_poly.type
_entity_poly.pdbx_seq_one_letter_code
_entity_poly.pdbx_strand_id
1 'polypeptide(L)'
;MVGWHKAIMIKLAFVKNVFIKTVLFIVGLPNEDDHGEETIAAFNQWCRLSRLFGSTMNGYKRYSSATPNTISSFNRKNFVVRFCNIISMIRLLVLLLYENETVSTFAGDPVFRSKQRVLAISIMFIGLVTGFFSREIFLSLEAKSSDEIYFCFECFLQSNGFNHLNLQMTSSRAITHRYIVHFFSIFWTRFMCFVIPFLTILLNTSILVNPFFYQIPIYTIFSIFWTIPFTFAFVYNIVGFASISGFCIMSGLYYLNRLESICSIAVHTTNKSREIEDEFVTSLILRFISHSNDVDHFLNVLAFLILYYILAISFLADLLIFAGFIARLHSDIIANMCSFLGVFIMGLLAMACYTEGSFLTKLYLLYRKLHLISESRLKMKTKMKILEVMDRIIGPYNGVKAGDLATISKYFFVIFILENASTLMLITVNTRSLLE
;
A
#
# COMPACT_ATOMS: atom_id res chain seq x y z
N MET A 1 37.84 -21.34 36.01
CA MET A 1 36.43 -21.41 35.51
C MET A 1 35.79 -20.05 35.22
N VAL A 2 36.14 -18.95 35.90
CA VAL A 2 35.51 -17.62 35.71
C VAL A 2 35.82 -16.96 34.34
N GLY A 3 36.99 -17.20 33.75
CA GLY A 3 37.38 -16.62 32.46
C GLY A 3 36.62 -17.17 31.24
N TRP A 4 36.22 -18.45 31.28
CA TRP A 4 35.48 -19.11 30.20
C TRP A 4 34.05 -18.58 30.07
N HIS A 5 33.41 -18.25 31.19
CA HIS A 5 32.04 -17.74 31.20
C HIS A 5 31.94 -16.30 30.65
N LYS A 6 32.94 -15.45 30.94
CA LYS A 6 33.06 -14.11 30.34
C LYS A 6 33.27 -14.16 28.82
N ALA A 7 34.11 -15.07 28.33
CA ALA A 7 34.37 -15.21 26.89
C ALA A 7 33.12 -15.68 26.11
N ILE A 8 32.30 -16.56 26.70
CA ILE A 8 31.04 -17.02 26.12
C ILE A 8 30.00 -15.88 26.10
N MET A 9 29.87 -15.10 27.18
CA MET A 9 28.95 -13.96 27.21
C MET A 9 29.32 -12.86 26.20
N ILE A 10 30.61 -12.58 25.99
CA ILE A 10 31.08 -11.60 24.99
C ILE A 10 30.77 -12.08 23.56
N LYS A 11 30.98 -13.37 23.26
CA LYS A 11 30.60 -13.94 21.95
C LYS A 11 29.08 -13.93 21.73
N LEU A 12 28.29 -14.22 22.76
CA LEU A 12 26.82 -14.19 22.66
C LEU A 12 26.30 -12.76 22.45
N ALA A 13 26.88 -11.78 23.14
CA ALA A 13 26.55 -10.36 22.96
C ALA A 13 26.96 -9.86 21.56
N PHE A 14 28.11 -10.30 21.04
CA PHE A 14 28.55 -9.98 19.68
C PHE A 14 27.63 -10.59 18.62
N VAL A 15 27.28 -11.87 18.72
CA VAL A 15 26.35 -12.53 17.80
C VAL A 15 24.97 -11.88 17.87
N LYS A 16 24.48 -11.55 19.06
CA LYS A 16 23.23 -10.81 19.25
C LYS A 16 23.29 -9.43 18.59
N ASN A 17 24.38 -8.68 18.78
CA ASN A 17 24.53 -7.35 18.16
C ASN A 17 24.69 -7.42 16.64
N VAL A 18 25.41 -8.41 16.10
CA VAL A 18 25.51 -8.62 14.66
C VAL A 18 24.15 -9.03 14.10
N PHE A 19 23.46 -9.99 14.71
CA PHE A 19 22.12 -10.41 14.29
C PHE A 19 21.12 -9.25 14.35
N ILE A 20 21.11 -8.47 15.43
CA ILE A 20 20.27 -7.27 15.54
C ILE A 20 20.65 -6.27 14.44
N LYS A 21 21.93 -5.98 14.21
CA LYS A 21 22.35 -5.09 13.12
C LYS A 21 21.97 -5.62 11.73
N THR A 22 22.07 -6.93 11.49
CA THR A 22 21.67 -7.55 10.22
C THR A 22 20.16 -7.50 10.04
N VAL A 23 19.39 -7.77 11.09
CA VAL A 23 17.93 -7.63 11.07
C VAL A 23 17.54 -6.17 10.88
N LEU A 24 18.15 -5.24 11.60
CA LEU A 24 17.94 -3.79 11.43
C LEU A 24 18.31 -3.35 10.01
N PHE A 25 19.39 -3.87 9.42
CA PHE A 25 19.79 -3.59 8.04
C PHE A 25 18.82 -4.18 7.00
N ILE A 26 18.34 -5.40 7.20
CA ILE A 26 17.35 -6.08 6.35
C ILE A 26 15.97 -5.41 6.46
N VAL A 27 15.60 -4.97 7.65
CA VAL A 27 14.36 -4.26 7.93
C VAL A 27 14.48 -2.78 7.51
N GLY A 28 15.69 -2.24 7.42
CA GLY A 28 15.93 -0.84 7.08
C GLY A 28 15.61 0.11 8.24
N LEU A 29 15.93 -0.28 9.47
CA LEU A 29 15.79 0.58 10.66
C LEU A 29 17.08 1.39 10.87
N PRO A 30 17.00 2.71 11.11
CA PRO A 30 18.17 3.55 11.29
C PRO A 30 18.89 3.34 12.64
N ASN A 31 20.20 3.56 12.69
CA ASN A 31 21.04 3.49 13.92
C ASN A 31 21.07 4.84 14.66
N GLU A 32 20.21 5.03 15.65
CA GLU A 32 20.04 6.12 16.66
C GLU A 32 20.63 7.57 16.49
N ASP A 33 21.77 7.82 15.85
CA ASP A 33 22.41 9.14 15.81
C ASP A 33 22.44 9.76 14.38
N ASP A 34 21.68 10.85 14.16
CA ASP A 34 21.58 11.72 12.96
C ASP A 34 20.96 11.20 11.64
N HIS A 35 19.64 10.92 11.68
CA HIS A 35 18.86 10.28 10.59
C HIS A 35 18.10 11.20 9.63
N GLY A 36 18.20 12.53 9.78
CA GLY A 36 17.38 13.46 8.99
C GLY A 36 17.64 13.34 7.49
N GLU A 37 18.91 13.48 7.11
CA GLU A 37 19.35 13.46 5.72
C GLU A 37 19.21 12.09 5.06
N GLU A 38 19.56 11.01 5.78
CA GLU A 38 19.41 9.65 5.28
C GLU A 38 17.94 9.30 4.98
N THR A 39 17.02 9.74 5.85
CA THR A 39 15.59 9.52 5.62
C THR A 39 15.08 10.29 4.41
N ILE A 40 15.53 11.54 4.24
CA ILE A 40 15.21 12.35 3.06
C ILE A 40 15.77 11.71 1.79
N ALA A 41 17.00 11.17 1.84
CA ALA A 41 17.62 10.47 0.72
C ALA A 41 16.84 9.20 0.34
N ALA A 42 16.47 8.36 1.32
CA ALA A 42 15.67 7.17 1.11
C ALA A 42 14.29 7.51 0.51
N PHE A 43 13.63 8.55 1.02
CA PHE A 43 12.37 9.02 0.49
C PHE A 43 12.51 9.53 -0.96
N ASN A 44 13.54 10.34 -1.24
CA ASN A 44 13.83 10.82 -2.59
C ASN A 44 14.13 9.69 -3.57
N GLN A 45 14.81 8.63 -3.12
CA GLN A 45 15.06 7.44 -3.92
C GLN A 45 13.74 6.74 -4.29
N TRP A 46 12.84 6.55 -3.33
CA TRP A 46 11.51 6.00 -3.59
C TRP A 46 10.69 6.87 -4.56
N CYS A 47 10.72 8.19 -4.40
CA CYS A 47 10.09 9.14 -5.32
C CYS A 47 10.65 9.02 -6.75
N ARG A 48 11.98 8.87 -6.87
CA ARG A 48 12.67 8.76 -8.15
C ARG A 48 12.29 7.46 -8.88
N LEU A 49 12.19 6.34 -8.16
CA LEU A 49 11.70 5.08 -8.71
C LEU A 49 10.24 5.19 -9.15
N SER A 50 9.39 5.78 -8.32
CA SER A 50 7.97 6.00 -8.65
C SER A 50 7.81 6.79 -9.96
N ARG A 51 8.62 7.84 -10.15
CA ARG A 51 8.65 8.60 -11.42
C ARG A 51 9.22 7.78 -12.59
N LEU A 52 10.24 6.96 -12.36
CA LEU A 52 10.85 6.12 -13.39
C LEU A 52 9.81 5.17 -14.01
N PHE A 53 9.01 4.53 -13.17
CA PHE A 53 7.94 3.60 -13.54
C PHE A 53 6.63 4.27 -13.97
N GLY A 54 6.59 5.61 -14.05
CA GLY A 54 5.40 6.34 -14.49
C GLY A 54 4.18 6.07 -13.59
N SER A 55 4.40 5.84 -12.29
CA SER A 55 3.33 5.70 -11.30
C SER A 55 2.80 7.07 -10.85
N THR A 56 3.66 8.08 -10.89
CA THR A 56 3.37 9.47 -10.55
C THR A 56 4.04 10.38 -11.57
N MET A 57 3.43 11.52 -11.86
CA MET A 57 3.92 12.46 -12.87
C MET A 57 5.17 13.21 -12.42
N ASN A 58 5.15 13.74 -11.19
CA ASN A 58 6.22 14.55 -10.63
C ASN A 58 6.96 13.93 -9.46
N GLY A 59 6.69 12.67 -9.10
CA GLY A 59 7.30 12.01 -7.94
C GLY A 59 7.02 12.79 -6.65
N TYR A 60 5.80 12.68 -6.14
CA TYR A 60 5.28 13.29 -4.90
C TYR A 60 5.57 14.79 -4.70
N LYS A 61 5.92 15.51 -5.78
CA LYS A 61 6.08 16.96 -5.82
C LYS A 61 4.89 17.59 -6.53
N ARG A 62 4.45 18.75 -6.05
CA ARG A 62 3.29 19.47 -6.56
C ARG A 62 3.37 19.76 -8.06
N TYR A 63 2.24 19.73 -8.74
CA TYR A 63 2.16 19.91 -10.20
C TYR A 63 2.71 21.28 -10.65
N SER A 64 2.53 22.34 -9.85
CA SER A 64 3.07 23.69 -10.13
C SER A 64 4.59 23.76 -10.20
N SER A 65 5.31 22.74 -9.71
CA SER A 65 6.78 22.65 -9.80
C SER A 65 7.27 21.83 -11.00
N ALA A 66 6.36 21.34 -11.86
CA ALA A 66 6.70 20.55 -13.04
C ALA A 66 7.44 21.41 -14.07
N THR A 67 8.51 20.86 -14.67
CA THR A 67 9.08 21.45 -15.88
C THR A 67 8.35 20.89 -17.11
N PRO A 68 8.10 21.66 -18.17
CA PRO A 68 7.38 21.18 -19.36
C PRO A 68 8.03 19.93 -19.99
N ASN A 69 9.35 19.79 -19.88
CA ASN A 69 10.08 18.63 -20.36
C ASN A 69 9.76 17.34 -19.56
N THR A 70 9.57 17.42 -18.23
CA THR A 70 9.20 16.24 -17.44
C THR A 70 7.81 15.74 -17.79
N ILE A 71 6.87 16.67 -18.03
CA ILE A 71 5.49 16.37 -18.46
C ILE A 71 5.47 15.59 -19.79
N SER A 72 6.20 16.09 -20.80
CA SER A 72 6.24 15.44 -22.12
C SER A 72 6.82 14.01 -22.07
N SER A 73 7.87 13.81 -21.27
CA SER A 73 8.52 12.50 -21.12
C SER A 73 7.61 11.49 -20.41
N PHE A 74 6.85 11.94 -19.41
CA PHE A 74 5.89 11.13 -18.68
C PHE A 74 4.74 10.67 -19.59
N ASN A 75 4.18 11.59 -20.39
CA ASN A 75 3.11 11.27 -21.32
C ASN A 75 3.52 10.19 -22.33
N ARG A 76 4.76 10.26 -22.87
CA ARG A 76 5.29 9.23 -23.77
C ARG A 76 5.39 7.87 -23.10
N LYS A 77 5.96 7.81 -21.89
CA LYS A 77 6.08 6.55 -21.12
C LYS A 77 4.71 5.95 -20.82
N ASN A 78 3.78 6.76 -20.33
CA ASN A 78 2.44 6.31 -20.01
C ASN A 78 1.69 5.81 -21.24
N PHE A 79 1.86 6.46 -22.39
CA PHE A 79 1.29 5.98 -23.64
C PHE A 79 1.80 4.59 -24.01
N VAL A 80 3.11 4.34 -23.92
CA VAL A 80 3.70 3.01 -24.16
C VAL A 80 3.14 1.97 -23.20
N VAL A 81 3.06 2.28 -21.90
CA VAL A 81 2.50 1.38 -20.89
C VAL A 81 1.02 1.06 -21.18
N ARG A 82 0.22 2.07 -21.54
CA ARG A 82 -1.20 1.88 -21.93
C ARG A 82 -1.31 1.01 -23.17
N PHE A 83 -0.48 1.24 -24.18
CA PHE A 83 -0.45 0.44 -25.40
C PHE A 83 -0.10 -1.02 -25.11
N CYS A 84 0.95 -1.29 -24.33
CA CYS A 84 1.33 -2.65 -23.91
C CYS A 84 0.24 -3.34 -23.08
N ASN A 85 -0.48 -2.58 -22.24
CA ASN A 85 -1.62 -3.10 -21.48
C ASN A 85 -2.77 -3.51 -22.41
N ILE A 86 -3.21 -2.60 -23.28
CA ILE A 86 -4.35 -2.83 -24.17
C ILE A 86 -4.08 -4.00 -25.11
N ILE A 87 -2.90 -4.05 -25.75
CA ILE A 87 -2.56 -5.14 -26.66
C ILE A 87 -2.49 -6.49 -25.93
N SER A 88 -1.99 -6.51 -24.69
CA SER A 88 -1.93 -7.71 -23.86
C SER A 88 -3.32 -8.16 -23.39
N MET A 89 -4.21 -7.23 -23.06
CA MET A 89 -5.61 -7.55 -22.72
C MET A 89 -6.35 -8.14 -23.91
N ILE A 90 -6.22 -7.53 -25.09
CA ILE A 90 -6.83 -8.04 -26.33
C ILE A 90 -6.30 -9.45 -26.62
N ARG A 91 -4.98 -9.67 -26.50
CA ARG A 91 -4.37 -10.99 -26.68
C ARG A 91 -4.94 -12.02 -25.72
N LEU A 92 -4.99 -11.74 -24.42
CA LEU A 92 -5.53 -12.67 -23.43
C LEU A 92 -7.02 -12.95 -23.66
N LEU A 93 -7.80 -11.93 -24.04
CA LEU A 93 -9.20 -12.09 -24.38
C LEU A 93 -9.39 -13.01 -25.60
N VAL A 94 -8.59 -12.84 -26.66
CA VAL A 94 -8.59 -13.73 -27.83
C VAL A 94 -8.25 -15.17 -27.41
N LEU A 95 -7.25 -15.36 -26.54
CA LEU A 95 -6.89 -16.68 -26.03
C LEU A 95 -8.01 -17.34 -25.20
N LEU A 96 -8.79 -16.55 -24.44
CA LEU A 96 -9.94 -17.05 -23.69
C LEU A 96 -11.13 -17.43 -24.60
N LEU A 97 -11.37 -16.67 -25.67
CA LEU A 97 -12.51 -16.88 -26.56
C LEU A 97 -12.27 -17.98 -27.61
N TYR A 98 -11.01 -18.20 -28.01
CA TYR A 98 -10.67 -19.14 -29.07
C TYR A 98 -9.70 -20.23 -28.56
N GLU A 99 -10.15 -21.49 -28.67
CA GLU A 99 -9.34 -22.67 -28.33
C GLU A 99 -8.57 -23.27 -29.52
N ASN A 100 -8.59 -22.60 -30.68
CA ASN A 100 -7.91 -23.08 -31.87
C ASN A 100 -6.38 -23.10 -31.66
N GLU A 101 -5.73 -24.22 -32.00
CA GLU A 101 -4.29 -24.40 -31.87
C GLU A 101 -3.48 -23.39 -32.68
N THR A 102 -3.95 -23.04 -33.88
CA THR A 102 -3.32 -22.05 -34.75
C THR A 102 -3.33 -20.68 -34.07
N VAL A 103 -4.47 -20.27 -33.54
CA VAL A 103 -4.62 -18.99 -32.81
C VAL A 103 -3.73 -18.99 -31.57
N SER A 104 -3.73 -20.08 -30.80
CA SER A 104 -2.92 -20.21 -29.58
C SER A 104 -1.41 -20.18 -29.89
N THR A 105 -1.00 -20.70 -31.05
CA THR A 105 0.40 -20.66 -31.51
C THR A 105 0.82 -19.24 -31.89
N PHE A 106 0.02 -18.53 -32.69
CA PHE A 106 0.32 -17.16 -33.12
C PHE A 106 0.20 -16.12 -31.99
N ALA A 107 -0.71 -16.34 -31.04
CA ALA A 107 -0.84 -15.52 -29.85
C ALA A 107 0.21 -15.89 -28.78
N GLY A 108 1.05 -16.89 -29.00
CA GLY A 108 2.09 -17.33 -28.07
C GLY A 108 1.53 -17.70 -26.70
N ASP A 109 0.51 -18.55 -26.65
CA ASP A 109 -0.20 -18.93 -25.43
C ASP A 109 0.78 -19.38 -24.32
N PRO A 110 0.89 -18.67 -23.18
CA PRO A 110 1.85 -19.00 -22.13
C PRO A 110 1.63 -20.37 -21.49
N VAL A 111 0.43 -20.96 -21.65
CA VAL A 111 0.06 -22.25 -21.06
C VAL A 111 -0.47 -23.20 -22.13
N PHE A 112 0.14 -23.15 -23.32
CA PHE A 112 -0.24 -23.92 -24.51
C PHE A 112 -0.46 -25.42 -24.19
N ARG A 113 -1.63 -25.94 -24.57
CA ARG A 113 -2.07 -27.34 -24.36
C ARG A 113 -2.07 -27.82 -22.89
N SER A 114 -2.10 -26.90 -21.92
CA SER A 114 -2.26 -27.27 -20.50
C SER A 114 -3.73 -27.46 -20.11
N LYS A 115 -4.00 -28.42 -19.22
CA LYS A 115 -5.34 -28.67 -18.67
C LYS A 115 -5.93 -27.46 -17.93
N GLN A 116 -5.07 -26.65 -17.31
CA GLN A 116 -5.47 -25.49 -16.50
C GLN A 116 -5.33 -24.16 -17.25
N ARG A 117 -5.29 -24.21 -18.59
CA ARG A 117 -5.11 -23.06 -19.48
C ARG A 117 -6.10 -21.93 -19.17
N VAL A 118 -7.40 -22.23 -19.12
CA VAL A 118 -8.46 -21.23 -18.92
C VAL A 118 -8.29 -20.50 -17.58
N LEU A 119 -8.02 -21.23 -16.50
CA LEU A 119 -7.81 -20.66 -15.17
C LEU A 119 -6.59 -19.71 -15.16
N ALA A 120 -5.45 -20.17 -15.68
CA ALA A 120 -4.22 -19.39 -15.69
C ALA A 120 -4.37 -18.10 -16.52
N ILE A 121 -4.94 -18.20 -17.73
CA ILE A 121 -5.16 -17.05 -18.61
C ILE A 121 -6.18 -16.08 -17.98
N SER A 122 -7.23 -16.59 -17.31
CA SER A 122 -8.21 -15.76 -16.62
C SER A 122 -7.57 -14.97 -15.48
N ILE A 123 -6.70 -15.58 -14.67
CA ILE A 123 -5.98 -14.89 -13.59
C ILE A 123 -5.05 -13.82 -14.15
N MET A 124 -4.32 -14.13 -15.23
CA MET A 124 -3.48 -13.14 -15.92
C MET A 124 -4.31 -11.98 -16.48
N PHE A 125 -5.49 -12.26 -17.05
CA PHE A 125 -6.37 -11.24 -17.59
C PHE A 125 -6.93 -10.34 -16.49
N ILE A 126 -7.51 -10.93 -15.45
CA ILE A 126 -8.04 -10.21 -14.28
C ILE A 126 -6.93 -9.39 -13.62
N GLY A 127 -5.75 -9.98 -13.40
CA GLY A 127 -4.61 -9.28 -12.81
C GLY A 127 -4.16 -8.06 -13.63
N LEU A 128 -4.11 -8.21 -14.96
CA LEU A 128 -3.74 -7.12 -15.86
C LEU A 128 -4.78 -6.00 -15.87
N VAL A 129 -6.07 -6.36 -15.94
CA VAL A 129 -7.21 -5.43 -15.91
C VAL A 129 -7.22 -4.67 -14.58
N THR A 130 -7.12 -5.38 -13.46
CA THR A 130 -7.12 -4.80 -12.13
C THR A 130 -5.92 -3.85 -11.94
N GLY A 131 -4.74 -4.26 -12.39
CA GLY A 131 -3.53 -3.44 -12.35
C GLY A 131 -3.65 -2.17 -13.21
N PHE A 132 -4.19 -2.30 -14.42
CA PHE A 132 -4.40 -1.15 -15.32
C PHE A 132 -5.37 -0.13 -14.74
N PHE A 133 -6.55 -0.57 -14.29
CA PHE A 133 -7.55 0.34 -13.72
C PHE A 133 -7.06 1.02 -12.45
N SER A 134 -6.39 0.30 -11.54
CA SER A 134 -5.82 0.94 -10.32
C SER A 134 -4.89 2.10 -10.65
N ARG A 135 -4.00 1.90 -11.64
CA ARG A 135 -3.06 2.93 -12.09
C ARG A 135 -3.78 4.09 -12.76
N GLU A 136 -4.74 3.84 -13.64
CA GLU A 136 -5.46 4.90 -14.35
C GLU A 136 -6.37 5.71 -13.41
N ILE A 137 -7.04 5.07 -12.46
CA ILE A 137 -7.82 5.76 -11.42
C ILE A 137 -6.90 6.69 -10.62
N PHE A 138 -5.75 6.19 -10.17
CA PHE A 138 -4.80 7.02 -9.42
C PHE A 138 -4.25 8.18 -10.25
N LEU A 139 -3.85 7.96 -11.50
CA LEU A 139 -3.38 9.03 -12.37
C LEU A 139 -4.47 10.08 -12.65
N SER A 140 -5.73 9.66 -12.75
CA SER A 140 -6.86 10.58 -12.85
C SER A 140 -7.08 11.38 -11.56
N LEU A 141 -6.87 10.78 -10.39
CA LEU A 141 -6.94 11.47 -9.11
C LEU A 141 -5.79 12.47 -8.97
N GLU A 142 -4.57 12.07 -9.33
CA GLU A 142 -3.38 12.93 -9.36
C GLU A 142 -3.62 14.16 -10.24
N ALA A 143 -4.24 13.99 -11.42
CA ALA A 143 -4.52 15.10 -12.33
C ALA A 143 -5.59 16.08 -11.81
N LYS A 144 -6.55 15.61 -10.99
CA LYS A 144 -7.66 16.43 -10.48
C LYS A 144 -7.36 17.10 -9.15
N SER A 145 -6.64 16.42 -8.26
CA SER A 145 -6.44 16.80 -6.85
C SER A 145 -4.96 16.81 -6.47
N SER A 146 -4.08 17.26 -7.38
CA SER A 146 -2.62 17.19 -7.20
C SER A 146 -2.12 17.87 -5.92
N ASP A 147 -2.76 18.96 -5.53
CA ASP A 147 -2.34 19.77 -4.40
C ASP A 147 -2.68 19.10 -3.06
N GLU A 148 -3.81 18.42 -3.00
CA GLU A 148 -4.35 17.77 -1.81
C GLU A 148 -3.67 16.42 -1.56
N ILE A 149 -3.42 15.67 -2.64
CA ILE A 149 -2.76 14.37 -2.60
C ILE A 149 -1.33 14.53 -2.08
N TYR A 150 -0.59 15.56 -2.49
CA TYR A 150 0.82 15.70 -2.15
C TYR A 150 1.14 16.58 -0.94
N PHE A 151 0.12 17.14 -0.28
CA PHE A 151 0.30 18.04 0.87
C PHE A 151 1.17 17.44 1.99
N CYS A 152 0.93 16.18 2.36
CA CYS A 152 1.72 15.49 3.39
C CYS A 152 3.22 15.45 3.06
N PHE A 153 3.56 15.23 1.79
CA PHE A 153 4.94 15.12 1.33
C PHE A 153 5.60 16.48 1.16
N GLU A 154 4.82 17.52 0.86
CA GLU A 154 5.29 18.91 0.90
C GLU A 154 5.67 19.31 2.34
N CYS A 155 4.83 19.02 3.33
CA CYS A 155 5.17 19.25 4.74
C CYS A 155 6.45 18.50 5.15
N PHE A 156 6.63 17.28 4.65
CA PHE A 156 7.86 16.51 4.85
C PHE A 156 9.08 17.19 4.23
N LEU A 157 9.02 17.51 2.93
CA LEU A 157 10.14 18.06 2.16
C LEU A 157 10.50 19.49 2.60
N GLN A 158 9.52 20.30 3.00
CA GLN A 158 9.76 21.65 3.54
C GLN A 158 10.34 21.64 4.95
N SER A 159 10.22 20.52 5.68
CA SER A 159 10.65 20.46 7.07
C SER A 159 12.16 20.33 7.29
N ASN A 160 12.97 20.09 6.24
CA ASN A 160 14.44 19.98 6.26
C ASN A 160 15.01 19.51 7.62
N GLY A 161 14.50 18.39 8.17
CA GLY A 161 14.84 17.94 9.52
C GLY A 161 13.68 17.46 10.40
N PHE A 162 12.48 17.18 9.87
CA PHE A 162 11.35 16.66 10.66
C PHE A 162 10.98 17.56 11.84
N ASN A 163 10.98 18.87 11.63
CA ASN A 163 10.62 19.80 12.68
C ASN A 163 9.18 19.53 13.15
N HIS A 164 9.05 19.22 14.44
CA HIS A 164 7.77 18.92 15.09
C HIS A 164 6.71 20.03 14.92
N LEU A 165 7.15 21.29 14.76
CA LEU A 165 6.26 22.43 14.49
C LEU A 165 5.63 22.33 13.10
N ASN A 166 6.43 22.09 12.07
CA ASN A 166 5.98 21.98 10.68
C ASN A 166 5.10 20.74 10.47
N LEU A 167 5.45 19.63 11.12
CA LEU A 167 4.65 18.40 11.10
C LEU A 167 3.38 18.51 11.96
N GLN A 168 3.25 19.58 12.75
CA GLN A 168 2.18 19.78 13.73
C GLN A 168 2.00 18.54 14.63
N MET A 169 3.11 18.02 15.16
CA MET A 169 3.15 16.88 16.09
C MET A 169 3.92 17.25 17.36
N THR A 170 3.86 16.43 18.41
CA THR A 170 4.78 16.50 19.54
C THR A 170 6.17 16.02 19.13
N SER A 171 7.22 16.47 19.81
CA SER A 171 8.61 16.10 19.49
C SER A 171 8.82 14.57 19.45
N SER A 172 8.30 13.85 20.45
CA SER A 172 8.35 12.38 20.48
C SER A 172 7.68 11.75 19.27
N ARG A 173 6.51 12.25 18.84
CA ARG A 173 5.78 11.72 17.67
C ARG A 173 6.43 12.09 16.35
N ALA A 174 7.06 13.26 16.24
CA ALA A 174 7.84 13.63 15.07
C ALA A 174 9.03 12.67 14.87
N ILE A 175 9.70 12.26 15.95
CA ILE A 175 10.77 11.26 15.92
C ILE A 175 10.22 9.89 15.47
N THR A 176 9.11 9.42 16.05
CA THR A 176 8.47 8.17 15.62
C THR A 176 8.06 8.21 14.16
N HIS A 177 7.47 9.32 13.70
CA HIS A 177 7.07 9.50 12.32
C HIS A 177 8.27 9.45 11.37
N ARG A 178 9.41 10.06 11.74
CA ARG A 178 10.65 9.95 10.97
C ARG A 178 11.09 8.51 10.78
N TYR A 179 11.10 7.71 11.85
CA TYR A 179 11.44 6.29 11.79
C TYR A 179 10.49 5.52 10.86
N ILE A 180 9.19 5.81 10.94
CA ILE A 180 8.18 5.23 10.05
C ILE A 180 8.48 5.58 8.58
N VAL A 181 8.71 6.86 8.27
CA VAL A 181 9.00 7.30 6.89
C VAL A 181 10.25 6.62 6.36
N HIS A 182 11.30 6.52 7.16
CA HIS A 182 12.54 5.85 6.76
C HIS A 182 12.30 4.37 6.44
N PHE A 183 11.68 3.65 7.38
CA PHE A 183 11.37 2.23 7.24
C PHE A 183 10.55 1.95 5.97
N PHE A 184 9.44 2.68 5.77
CA PHE A 184 8.59 2.47 4.61
C PHE A 184 9.25 2.91 3.30
N SER A 185 10.04 3.99 3.29
CA SER A 185 10.76 4.42 2.08
C SER A 185 11.76 3.36 1.62
N ILE A 186 12.50 2.75 2.55
CA ILE A 186 13.42 1.65 2.24
C ILE A 186 12.64 0.39 1.82
N PHE A 187 11.60 0.03 2.56
CA PHE A 187 10.76 -1.12 2.25
C PHE A 187 10.21 -1.04 0.83
N TRP A 188 9.57 0.08 0.47
CA TRP A 188 8.98 0.26 -0.85
C TRP A 188 10.04 0.31 -1.95
N THR A 189 11.16 0.97 -1.72
CA THR A 189 12.30 0.97 -2.66
C THR A 189 12.78 -0.46 -2.95
N ARG A 190 13.03 -1.25 -1.90
CA ARG A 190 13.48 -2.64 -2.03
C ARG A 190 12.41 -3.51 -2.69
N PHE A 191 11.15 -3.35 -2.30
CA PHE A 191 10.02 -4.06 -2.89
C PHE A 191 9.92 -3.78 -4.39
N MET A 192 9.95 -2.52 -4.83
CA MET A 192 9.92 -2.16 -6.25
C MET A 192 11.08 -2.79 -7.04
N CYS A 193 12.28 -2.80 -6.48
CA CYS A 193 13.44 -3.43 -7.12
C CYS A 193 13.31 -4.96 -7.18
N PHE A 194 12.79 -5.59 -6.13
CA PHE A 194 12.66 -7.05 -6.04
C PHE A 194 11.51 -7.61 -6.89
N VAL A 195 10.43 -6.85 -7.03
CA VAL A 195 9.25 -7.23 -7.82
C VAL A 195 9.59 -7.45 -9.30
N ILE A 196 10.55 -6.69 -9.85
CA ILE A 196 10.92 -6.77 -11.27
C ILE A 196 11.44 -8.17 -11.63
N PRO A 197 12.53 -8.70 -11.03
CA PRO A 197 12.97 -10.05 -11.31
C PRO A 197 11.94 -11.10 -10.89
N PHE A 198 11.23 -10.90 -9.76
CA PHE A 198 10.20 -11.84 -9.30
C PHE A 198 9.09 -12.05 -10.34
N LEU A 199 8.49 -10.97 -10.86
CA LEU A 199 7.44 -11.05 -11.88
C LEU A 199 7.98 -11.55 -13.21
N THR A 200 9.18 -11.14 -13.58
CA THR A 200 9.82 -11.63 -14.81
C THR A 200 9.97 -13.14 -14.76
N ILE A 201 10.43 -13.70 -13.63
CA ILE A 201 10.51 -15.16 -13.46
C ILE A 201 9.11 -15.76 -13.50
N LEU A 202 8.19 -15.28 -12.66
CA LEU A 202 6.82 -15.84 -12.54
C LEU A 202 6.11 -15.97 -13.89
N LEU A 203 6.11 -14.90 -14.70
CA LEU A 203 5.39 -14.88 -15.97
C LEU A 203 6.07 -15.77 -17.02
N ASN A 204 7.41 -15.78 -17.06
CA ASN A 204 8.16 -16.51 -18.07
C ASN A 204 8.36 -18.00 -17.77
N THR A 205 8.30 -18.41 -16.50
CA THR A 205 8.39 -19.82 -16.13
C THR A 205 7.28 -20.64 -16.78
N SER A 206 6.07 -20.09 -16.95
CA SER A 206 4.96 -20.78 -17.64
C SER A 206 5.32 -21.23 -19.06
N ILE A 207 5.98 -20.35 -19.82
CA ILE A 207 6.44 -20.60 -21.18
C ILE A 207 7.63 -21.57 -21.17
N LEU A 208 8.61 -21.34 -20.30
CA LEU A 208 9.86 -22.09 -20.27
C LEU A 208 9.70 -23.55 -19.81
N VAL A 209 8.72 -23.83 -18.95
CA VAL A 209 8.39 -25.19 -18.49
C VAL A 209 7.61 -25.96 -19.56
N ASN A 210 6.96 -25.26 -20.49
CA ASN A 210 6.15 -25.91 -21.51
C ASN A 210 7.04 -26.65 -22.54
N PRO A 211 6.91 -27.98 -22.69
CA PRO A 211 7.76 -28.74 -23.61
C PRO A 211 7.60 -28.32 -25.08
N PHE A 212 6.42 -27.82 -25.47
CA PHE A 212 6.15 -27.39 -26.84
C PHE A 212 6.96 -26.14 -27.24
N PHE A 213 7.44 -25.37 -26.26
CA PHE A 213 8.31 -24.22 -26.50
C PHE A 213 9.61 -24.60 -27.22
N TYR A 214 10.12 -25.81 -26.98
CA TYR A 214 11.36 -26.30 -27.60
C TYR A 214 11.11 -27.14 -28.85
N GLN A 215 9.86 -27.56 -29.08
CA GLN A 215 9.49 -28.45 -30.20
C GLN A 215 8.96 -27.70 -31.41
N ILE A 216 8.27 -26.57 -31.22
CA ILE A 216 7.57 -25.85 -32.28
C ILE A 216 8.22 -24.46 -32.48
N PRO A 217 9.10 -24.28 -33.48
CA PRO A 217 9.85 -23.03 -33.66
C PRO A 217 8.96 -21.79 -33.83
N ILE A 218 7.82 -21.94 -34.51
CA ILE A 218 6.85 -20.87 -34.73
C ILE A 218 6.30 -20.39 -33.38
N TYR A 219 5.87 -21.33 -32.53
CA TYR A 219 5.38 -21.02 -31.19
C TYR A 219 6.45 -20.34 -30.33
N THR A 220 7.72 -20.77 -30.42
CA THR A 220 8.84 -20.13 -29.72
C THR A 220 8.98 -18.65 -30.10
N ILE A 221 8.98 -18.34 -31.40
CA ILE A 221 9.16 -16.97 -31.91
C ILE A 221 8.01 -16.08 -31.43
N PHE A 222 6.76 -16.53 -31.60
CA PHE A 222 5.60 -15.76 -31.17
C PHE A 222 5.53 -15.63 -29.64
N SER A 223 5.90 -16.66 -28.88
CA SER A 223 5.95 -16.59 -27.42
C SER A 223 6.97 -15.55 -26.94
N ILE A 224 8.17 -15.50 -27.52
CA ILE A 224 9.19 -14.49 -27.19
C ILE A 224 8.68 -13.09 -27.55
N PHE A 225 8.12 -12.92 -28.75
CA PHE A 225 7.60 -11.64 -29.21
C PHE A 225 6.54 -11.08 -28.25
N TRP A 226 5.58 -11.92 -27.84
CA TRP A 226 4.47 -11.50 -27.00
C TRP A 226 4.82 -11.39 -25.50
N THR A 227 5.86 -12.08 -25.07
CA THR A 227 6.36 -12.03 -23.69
C THR A 227 6.85 -10.64 -23.28
N ILE A 228 7.51 -9.93 -24.21
CA ILE A 228 8.10 -8.63 -23.95
C ILE A 228 7.03 -7.59 -23.54
N PRO A 229 6.00 -7.29 -24.37
CA PRO A 229 4.98 -6.32 -23.99
C PRO A 229 4.16 -6.78 -22.78
N PHE A 230 3.98 -8.10 -22.62
CA PHE A 230 3.23 -8.67 -21.51
C PHE A 230 3.93 -8.49 -20.15
N THR A 231 5.20 -8.87 -20.07
CA THR A 231 6.03 -8.70 -18.87
C THR A 231 6.19 -7.21 -18.55
N PHE A 232 6.40 -6.39 -19.57
CA PHE A 232 6.50 -4.93 -19.41
C PHE A 232 5.22 -4.34 -18.80
N ALA A 233 4.05 -4.70 -19.31
CA ALA A 233 2.77 -4.22 -18.78
C ALA A 233 2.57 -4.62 -17.32
N PHE A 234 2.83 -5.90 -16.97
CA PHE A 234 2.71 -6.40 -15.61
C PHE A 234 3.66 -5.72 -14.63
N VAL A 235 4.94 -5.59 -14.97
CA VAL A 235 5.94 -4.95 -14.11
C VAL A 235 5.54 -3.50 -13.82
N TYR A 236 5.16 -2.74 -14.84
CA TYR A 236 4.75 -1.34 -14.65
C TYR A 236 3.47 -1.21 -13.82
N ASN A 237 2.50 -2.10 -14.01
CA ASN A 237 1.26 -2.07 -13.23
C ASN A 237 1.52 -2.41 -11.74
N ILE A 238 2.28 -3.47 -11.45
CA ILE A 238 2.54 -3.87 -10.05
C ILE A 238 3.45 -2.88 -9.33
N VAL A 239 4.49 -2.36 -10.01
CA VAL A 239 5.33 -1.31 -9.41
C VAL A 239 4.54 -0.01 -9.23
N GLY A 240 3.65 0.31 -10.17
CA GLY A 240 2.68 1.39 -10.03
C GLY A 240 1.80 1.22 -8.81
N PHE A 241 1.19 0.05 -8.66
CA PHE A 241 0.38 -0.34 -7.52
C PHE A 241 1.15 -0.21 -6.20
N ALA A 242 2.39 -0.71 -6.15
CA ALA A 242 3.26 -0.59 -4.98
C ALA A 242 3.52 0.86 -4.58
N SER A 243 3.75 1.73 -5.56
CA SER A 243 3.94 3.17 -5.36
C SER A 243 2.70 3.80 -4.74
N ILE A 244 1.53 3.56 -5.33
CA ILE A 244 0.23 4.10 -4.88
C ILE A 244 -0.10 3.61 -3.46
N SER A 245 0.13 2.32 -3.20
CA SER A 245 -0.07 1.71 -1.89
C SER A 245 0.82 2.35 -0.84
N GLY A 246 2.11 2.52 -1.16
CA GLY A 246 3.05 3.17 -0.26
C GLY A 246 2.67 4.61 0.03
N PHE A 247 2.20 5.35 -0.97
CA PHE A 247 1.67 6.69 -0.79
C PHE A 247 0.48 6.71 0.18
N CYS A 248 -0.53 5.88 -0.05
CA CYS A 248 -1.73 5.84 0.78
C CYS A 248 -1.38 5.50 2.23
N ILE A 249 -0.55 4.48 2.45
CA ILE A 249 -0.11 4.06 3.79
C ILE A 249 0.69 5.16 4.48
N MET A 250 1.62 5.80 3.77
CA MET A 250 2.45 6.86 4.35
C MET A 250 1.63 8.08 4.76
N SER A 251 0.68 8.51 3.93
CA SER A 251 -0.24 9.60 4.27
C SER A 251 -1.18 9.22 5.41
N GLY A 252 -1.73 8.00 5.41
CA GLY A 252 -2.56 7.49 6.52
C GLY A 252 -1.80 7.50 7.85
N LEU A 253 -0.57 7.01 7.85
CA LEU A 253 0.30 7.01 9.03
C LEU A 253 0.68 8.43 9.49
N TYR A 254 0.86 9.38 8.58
CA TYR A 254 1.08 10.79 8.93
C TYR A 254 -0.13 11.35 9.71
N TYR A 255 -1.34 11.19 9.19
CA TYR A 255 -2.55 11.66 9.85
C TYR A 255 -2.79 10.95 11.18
N LEU A 256 -2.55 9.64 11.24
CA LEU A 256 -2.65 8.87 12.49
C LEU A 256 -1.68 9.39 13.55
N ASN A 257 -0.42 9.68 13.19
CA ASN A 257 0.57 10.22 14.13
C ASN A 257 0.21 11.64 14.61
N ARG A 258 -0.39 12.48 13.75
CA ARG A 258 -0.94 13.79 14.17
C ARG A 258 -2.09 13.61 15.17
N LEU A 259 -3.01 12.68 14.90
CA LEU A 259 -4.09 12.38 15.84
C LEU A 259 -3.55 11.86 17.18
N GLU A 260 -2.60 10.92 17.17
CA GLU A 260 -1.98 10.41 18.38
C GLU A 260 -1.24 11.50 19.17
N SER A 261 -0.62 12.45 18.48
CA SER A 261 -0.05 13.65 19.10
C SER A 261 -1.12 14.46 19.83
N ILE A 262 -2.25 14.78 19.19
CA ILE A 262 -3.38 15.49 19.80
C ILE A 262 -3.91 14.72 21.01
N CYS A 263 -4.12 13.41 20.89
CA CYS A 263 -4.56 12.55 21.98
C CYS A 263 -3.56 12.55 23.15
N SER A 264 -2.26 12.50 22.88
CA SER A 264 -1.22 12.50 23.93
C SER A 264 -1.25 13.79 24.75
N ILE A 265 -1.48 14.93 24.09
CA ILE A 265 -1.63 16.23 24.73
C ILE A 265 -2.88 16.21 25.62
N ALA A 266 -4.02 15.74 25.10
CA ALA A 266 -5.26 15.64 25.87
C ALA A 266 -5.12 14.72 27.10
N VAL A 267 -4.48 13.56 26.95
CA VAL A 267 -4.21 12.62 28.05
C VAL A 267 -3.37 13.28 29.15
N HIS A 268 -2.26 13.90 28.76
CA HIS A 268 -1.37 14.56 29.71
C HIS A 268 -2.08 15.70 30.46
N THR A 269 -2.94 16.46 29.79
CA THR A 269 -3.77 17.49 30.41
C THR A 269 -4.76 16.91 31.41
N THR A 270 -5.46 15.81 31.08
CA THR A 270 -6.38 15.17 32.04
C THR A 270 -5.67 14.59 33.27
N ASN A 271 -4.42 14.17 33.15
CA ASN A 271 -3.69 13.55 34.25
C ASN A 271 -3.07 14.56 35.23
N LYS A 272 -2.89 15.83 34.84
CA LYS A 272 -2.10 16.79 35.61
C LYS A 272 -2.81 17.46 36.79
N SER A 273 -4.08 17.12 37.08
CA SER A 273 -4.93 17.54 38.22
C SER A 273 -5.03 19.03 38.59
N ARG A 274 -4.24 19.91 37.96
CA ARG A 274 -4.28 21.37 38.11
C ARG A 274 -5.40 21.97 37.27
N GLU A 275 -5.82 23.17 37.65
CA GLU A 275 -6.77 23.98 36.88
C GLU A 275 -6.34 24.03 35.41
N ILE A 276 -7.22 23.55 34.54
CA ILE A 276 -6.97 23.50 33.10
C ILE A 276 -7.25 24.89 32.53
N GLU A 277 -6.26 25.45 31.86
CA GLU A 277 -6.37 26.78 31.26
C GLU A 277 -7.24 26.77 29.98
N ASP A 278 -8.17 27.72 29.87
CA ASP A 278 -9.11 27.82 28.73
C ASP A 278 -8.40 28.02 27.38
N GLU A 279 -7.33 28.81 27.35
CA GLU A 279 -6.58 29.10 26.12
C GLU A 279 -5.93 27.84 25.55
N PHE A 280 -5.37 27.02 26.44
CA PHE A 280 -4.77 25.74 26.09
C PHE A 280 -5.81 24.78 25.47
N VAL A 281 -6.98 24.67 26.10
CA VAL A 281 -8.07 23.83 25.60
C VAL A 281 -8.59 24.32 24.26
N THR A 282 -8.70 25.63 24.08
CA THR A 282 -9.12 26.23 22.82
C THR A 282 -8.11 25.94 21.70
N SER A 283 -6.82 26.02 21.98
CA SER A 283 -5.75 25.64 21.05
C SER A 283 -5.83 24.16 20.66
N LEU A 284 -6.06 23.27 21.62
CA LEU A 284 -6.23 21.84 21.38
C LEU A 284 -7.43 21.56 20.45
N ILE A 285 -8.56 22.21 20.70
CA ILE A 285 -9.78 22.11 19.89
C ILE A 285 -9.53 22.58 18.45
N LEU A 286 -8.93 23.76 18.28
CA LEU A 286 -8.63 24.31 16.95
C LEU A 286 -7.68 23.39 16.17
N ARG A 287 -6.68 22.82 16.84
CA ARG A 287 -5.76 21.86 16.23
C ARG A 287 -6.46 20.57 15.81
N PHE A 288 -7.41 20.08 16.59
CA PHE A 288 -8.22 18.93 16.20
C PHE A 288 -9.14 19.25 15.02
N ILE A 289 -9.82 20.40 15.01
CA ILE A 289 -10.72 20.79 13.92
C ILE A 289 -9.94 20.92 12.61
N SER A 290 -8.78 21.58 12.63
CA SER A 290 -7.90 21.68 11.45
C SER A 290 -7.47 20.30 10.98
N HIS A 291 -7.02 19.43 11.89
CA HIS A 291 -6.63 18.07 11.54
C HIS A 291 -7.78 17.25 10.95
N SER A 292 -8.98 17.34 11.53
CA SER A 292 -10.17 16.63 11.04
C SER A 292 -10.57 17.11 9.64
N ASN A 293 -10.51 18.42 9.37
CA ASN A 293 -10.78 18.96 8.04
C ASN A 293 -9.78 18.44 7.00
N ASP A 294 -8.48 18.40 7.33
CA ASP A 294 -7.44 17.85 6.44
C ASP A 294 -7.72 16.37 6.12
N VAL A 295 -8.07 15.59 7.15
CA VAL A 295 -8.36 14.15 7.03
C VAL A 295 -9.62 13.89 6.22
N ASP A 296 -10.71 14.59 6.51
CA ASP A 296 -11.98 14.40 5.80
C ASP A 296 -11.80 14.69 4.30
N HIS A 297 -11.05 15.74 3.97
CA HIS A 297 -10.75 16.08 2.58
C HIS A 297 -9.90 15.00 1.90
N PHE A 298 -8.85 14.53 2.56
CA PHE A 298 -7.96 13.49 2.03
C PHE A 298 -8.69 12.15 1.82
N LEU A 299 -9.50 11.74 2.80
CA LEU A 299 -10.26 10.50 2.75
C LEU A 299 -11.35 10.53 1.69
N ASN A 300 -12.03 11.66 1.49
CA ASN A 300 -13.04 11.78 0.44
C ASN A 300 -12.44 11.60 -0.96
N VAL A 301 -11.23 12.11 -1.21
CA VAL A 301 -10.52 11.92 -2.49
C VAL A 301 -10.14 10.45 -2.70
N LEU A 302 -9.74 9.74 -1.64
CA LEU A 302 -9.27 8.36 -1.72
C LEU A 302 -10.34 7.30 -1.49
N ALA A 303 -11.55 7.65 -1.05
CA ALA A 303 -12.56 6.69 -0.61
C ALA A 303 -12.86 5.62 -1.68
N PHE A 304 -13.03 6.01 -2.93
CA PHE A 304 -13.27 5.08 -4.05
C PHE A 304 -12.04 4.24 -4.40
N LEU A 305 -10.83 4.78 -4.25
CA LEU A 305 -9.59 4.02 -4.43
C LEU A 305 -9.47 2.95 -3.34
N ILE A 306 -9.75 3.31 -2.08
CA ILE A 306 -9.74 2.38 -0.95
C ILE A 306 -10.77 1.26 -1.17
N LEU A 307 -11.99 1.60 -1.62
CA LEU A 307 -13.00 0.60 -1.96
C LEU A 307 -12.54 -0.35 -3.07
N TYR A 308 -11.94 0.21 -4.12
CA TYR A 308 -11.39 -0.58 -5.22
C TYR A 308 -10.31 -1.57 -4.73
N TYR A 309 -9.43 -1.12 -3.84
CA TYR A 309 -8.40 -1.98 -3.24
C TYR A 309 -9.02 -3.09 -2.39
N ILE A 310 -10.00 -2.77 -1.56
CA ILE A 310 -10.66 -3.75 -0.69
C ILE A 310 -11.39 -4.82 -1.51
N LEU A 311 -12.00 -4.47 -2.64
CA LEU A 311 -12.80 -5.42 -3.43
C LEU A 311 -11.96 -6.12 -4.51
N ALA A 312 -11.39 -5.35 -5.45
CA ALA A 312 -10.78 -5.92 -6.64
C ALA A 312 -9.42 -6.57 -6.36
N ILE A 313 -8.63 -5.99 -5.45
CA ILE A 313 -7.30 -6.52 -5.12
C ILE A 313 -7.41 -7.69 -4.15
N SER A 314 -8.34 -7.65 -3.19
CA SER A 314 -8.56 -8.81 -2.31
C SER A 314 -9.08 -10.01 -3.11
N PHE A 315 -10.02 -9.79 -4.03
CA PHE A 315 -10.51 -10.84 -4.91
C PHE A 315 -9.39 -11.43 -5.79
N LEU A 316 -8.51 -10.59 -6.36
CA LEU A 316 -7.34 -11.07 -7.09
C LEU A 316 -6.40 -11.88 -6.21
N ALA A 317 -6.22 -11.48 -4.95
CA ALA A 317 -5.39 -12.21 -4.01
C ALA A 317 -6.00 -13.57 -3.65
N ASP A 318 -7.31 -13.65 -3.42
CA ASP A 318 -8.03 -14.92 -3.24
C ASP A 318 -7.89 -15.84 -4.45
N LEU A 319 -7.99 -15.31 -5.67
CA LEU A 319 -7.75 -16.07 -6.90
C LEU A 319 -6.33 -16.62 -6.97
N LEU A 320 -5.32 -15.83 -6.55
CA LEU A 320 -3.92 -16.29 -6.51
C LEU A 320 -3.69 -17.37 -5.45
N ILE A 321 -4.29 -17.23 -4.27
CA ILE A 321 -4.22 -18.23 -3.19
C ILE A 321 -4.90 -19.53 -3.64
N PHE A 322 -6.10 -19.44 -4.23
CA PHE A 322 -6.81 -20.57 -4.79
C PHE A 322 -5.97 -21.27 -5.88
N ALA A 323 -5.44 -20.51 -6.84
CA ALA A 323 -4.68 -21.05 -7.95
C ALA A 323 -3.36 -21.71 -7.50
N GLY A 324 -2.71 -21.15 -6.48
CA GLY A 324 -1.45 -21.66 -5.95
C GLY A 324 -1.62 -22.85 -5.01
N PHE A 325 -2.46 -22.75 -3.97
CA PHE A 325 -2.57 -23.79 -2.95
C PHE A 325 -3.55 -24.91 -3.30
N ILE A 326 -4.66 -24.57 -3.95
CA ILE A 326 -5.80 -25.48 -4.13
C ILE A 326 -5.78 -26.08 -5.52
N ALA A 327 -5.88 -25.25 -6.56
CA ALA A 327 -5.86 -25.72 -7.94
C ALA A 327 -4.47 -26.23 -8.37
N ARG A 328 -3.40 -25.79 -7.68
CA ARG A 328 -2.00 -26.14 -7.95
C ARG A 328 -1.67 -25.96 -9.43
N LEU A 329 -1.54 -24.70 -9.86
CA LEU A 329 -1.21 -24.34 -11.24
C LEU A 329 -0.04 -25.16 -11.79
N HIS A 330 -0.19 -25.65 -13.02
CA HIS A 330 0.70 -26.45 -13.89
C HIS A 330 2.12 -26.83 -13.40
N SER A 331 2.90 -25.88 -12.86
CA SER A 331 4.22 -26.10 -12.29
C SER A 331 4.23 -25.74 -10.80
N ASP A 332 4.83 -26.58 -9.96
CA ASP A 332 5.00 -26.33 -8.52
C ASP A 332 5.66 -24.97 -8.23
N ILE A 333 6.58 -24.53 -9.11
CA ILE A 333 7.24 -23.23 -8.96
C ILE A 333 6.21 -22.09 -9.10
N ILE A 334 5.38 -22.15 -10.15
CA ILE A 334 4.34 -21.14 -10.42
C ILE A 334 3.31 -21.16 -9.30
N ALA A 335 2.84 -22.35 -8.90
CA ALA A 335 1.89 -22.53 -7.83
C ALA A 335 2.41 -21.90 -6.52
N ASN A 336 3.65 -22.20 -6.13
CA ASN A 336 4.25 -21.65 -4.90
C ASN A 336 4.45 -20.13 -4.98
N MET A 337 4.88 -19.59 -6.12
CA MET A 337 5.03 -18.15 -6.31
C MET A 337 3.68 -17.41 -6.29
N CYS A 338 2.64 -17.98 -6.91
CA CYS A 338 1.27 -17.45 -6.87
C CYS A 338 0.72 -17.47 -5.43
N SER A 339 0.87 -18.57 -4.71
CA SER A 339 0.49 -18.67 -3.29
C SER A 339 1.19 -17.62 -2.44
N PHE A 340 2.52 -17.47 -2.60
CA PHE A 340 3.29 -16.47 -1.88
C PHE A 340 2.79 -15.05 -2.16
N LEU A 341 2.56 -14.72 -3.43
CA LEU A 341 2.08 -13.40 -3.84
C LEU A 341 0.67 -13.12 -3.29
N GLY A 342 -0.25 -14.08 -3.39
CA GLY A 342 -1.61 -13.94 -2.88
C GLY A 342 -1.65 -13.73 -1.36
N VAL A 343 -0.92 -14.57 -0.60
CA VAL A 343 -0.82 -14.42 0.87
C VAL A 343 -0.16 -13.10 1.24
N PHE A 344 0.87 -12.68 0.52
CA PHE A 344 1.55 -11.41 0.77
C PHE A 344 0.61 -10.21 0.56
N ILE A 345 -0.14 -10.19 -0.55
CA ILE A 345 -1.14 -9.13 -0.83
C ILE A 345 -2.22 -9.11 0.25
N MET A 346 -2.78 -10.27 0.61
CA MET A 346 -3.79 -10.36 1.67
C MET A 346 -3.25 -9.90 3.03
N GLY A 347 -2.02 -10.29 3.36
CA GLY A 347 -1.35 -9.83 4.59
C GLY A 347 -1.21 -8.31 4.63
N LEU A 348 -0.77 -7.69 3.53
CA LEU A 348 -0.67 -6.23 3.45
C LEU A 348 -2.03 -5.53 3.59
N LEU A 349 -3.07 -6.01 2.91
CA LEU A 349 -4.43 -5.46 3.00
C LEU A 349 -5.00 -5.60 4.41
N ALA A 350 -4.84 -6.77 5.03
CA ALA A 350 -5.28 -7.03 6.39
C ALA A 350 -4.58 -6.11 7.38
N MET A 351 -3.25 -5.94 7.26
CA MET A 351 -2.50 -5.01 8.10
C MET A 351 -2.96 -3.56 7.92
N ALA A 352 -3.20 -3.12 6.67
CA ALA A 352 -3.71 -1.78 6.40
C ALA A 352 -5.09 -1.56 7.02
N CYS A 353 -6.03 -2.50 6.87
CA CYS A 353 -7.35 -2.41 7.48
C CYS A 353 -7.28 -2.35 9.01
N TYR A 354 -6.37 -3.10 9.62
CA TYR A 354 -6.15 -3.07 11.07
C TYR A 354 -5.55 -1.74 11.55
N THR A 355 -4.57 -1.18 10.83
CA THR A 355 -3.98 0.12 11.18
C THR A 355 -4.97 1.25 11.03
N GLU A 356 -5.75 1.28 9.96
CA GLU A 356 -6.77 2.32 9.76
C GLU A 356 -7.93 2.18 10.77
N GLY A 357 -8.32 0.96 11.15
CA GLY A 357 -9.27 0.74 12.24
C GLY A 357 -8.79 1.28 13.60
N SER A 358 -7.48 1.46 13.78
CA SER A 358 -6.92 2.09 14.97
C SER A 358 -7.15 3.60 15.00
N PHE A 359 -7.31 4.26 13.86
CA PHE A 359 -7.66 5.68 13.77
C PHE A 359 -8.97 5.97 14.53
N LEU A 360 -10.01 5.18 14.26
CA LEU A 360 -11.30 5.32 14.94
C LEU A 360 -11.18 5.06 16.46
N THR A 361 -10.34 4.09 16.86
CA THR A 361 -10.07 3.83 18.29
C THR A 361 -9.45 5.05 18.97
N LYS A 362 -8.56 5.78 18.28
CA LYS A 362 -7.93 6.99 18.82
C LYS A 362 -8.90 8.17 18.87
N LEU A 363 -9.82 8.29 17.91
CA LEU A 363 -10.91 9.27 17.98
C LEU A 363 -11.79 9.03 19.21
N TYR A 364 -12.19 7.79 19.50
CA TYR A 364 -12.95 7.47 20.72
C TYR A 364 -12.17 7.76 22.01
N LEU A 365 -10.86 7.53 22.01
CA LEU A 365 -10.01 7.91 23.15
C LEU A 365 -10.03 9.44 23.35
N LEU A 366 -9.90 10.22 22.26
CA LEU A 366 -9.96 11.67 22.32
C LEU A 366 -11.32 12.14 22.86
N TYR A 367 -12.42 11.57 22.37
CA TYR A 367 -13.77 11.85 22.86
C TYR A 367 -13.85 11.70 24.38
N ARG A 368 -13.41 10.55 24.92
CA ARG A 368 -13.42 10.30 26.36
C ARG A 368 -12.58 11.32 27.14
N LYS A 369 -11.45 11.74 26.58
CA LYS A 369 -10.58 12.73 27.23
C LYS A 369 -11.16 14.14 27.16
N LEU A 370 -11.78 14.52 26.07
CA LEU A 370 -12.50 15.78 25.93
C LEU A 370 -13.69 15.85 26.88
N HIS A 371 -14.43 14.75 27.08
CA HIS A 371 -15.49 14.67 28.08
C HIS A 371 -14.97 15.01 29.48
N LEU A 372 -13.87 14.39 29.91
CA LEU A 372 -13.26 14.69 31.21
C LEU A 372 -12.76 16.14 31.31
N ILE A 373 -12.23 16.71 30.22
CA ILE A 373 -11.82 18.12 30.19
C ILE A 373 -13.05 19.04 30.35
N SER A 374 -14.19 18.70 29.74
CA SER A 374 -15.42 19.50 29.83
C SER A 374 -16.01 19.59 31.25
N GLU A 375 -15.76 18.59 32.09
CA GLU A 375 -16.17 18.56 33.50
C GLU A 375 -15.35 19.53 34.38
N SER A 376 -14.19 19.98 33.91
CA SER A 376 -13.35 20.94 34.65
C SER A 376 -13.92 22.37 34.66
N ARG A 377 -13.29 23.26 35.44
CA ARG A 377 -13.70 24.68 35.60
C ARG A 377 -13.30 25.56 34.40
N LEU A 378 -13.86 25.26 33.23
CA LEU A 378 -13.66 26.03 32.00
C LEU A 378 -14.77 27.06 31.77
N LYS A 379 -14.49 28.12 31.00
CA LYS A 379 -15.51 29.05 30.51
C LYS A 379 -16.56 28.31 29.69
N MET A 380 -17.82 28.73 29.81
CA MET A 380 -18.95 28.13 29.09
C MET A 380 -18.71 28.08 27.56
N LYS A 381 -18.12 29.14 26.99
CA LYS A 381 -17.75 29.20 25.56
C LYS A 381 -16.81 28.07 25.16
N THR A 382 -15.81 27.76 25.99
CA THR A 382 -14.87 26.66 25.77
C THR A 382 -15.59 25.32 25.85
N LYS A 383 -16.47 25.13 26.84
CA LYS A 383 -17.27 23.91 27.00
C LYS A 383 -18.17 23.63 25.80
N MET A 384 -18.86 24.65 25.28
CA MET A 384 -19.70 24.50 24.08
C MET A 384 -18.90 24.06 22.86
N LYS A 385 -17.69 24.60 22.67
CA LYS A 385 -16.78 24.15 21.61
C LYS A 385 -16.30 22.71 21.78
N ILE A 386 -16.05 22.28 23.02
CA ILE A 386 -15.72 20.88 23.30
C ILE A 386 -16.87 19.97 22.87
N LEU A 387 -18.11 20.34 23.22
CA LEU A 387 -19.30 19.57 22.86
C LEU A 387 -19.49 19.49 21.34
N GLU A 388 -19.28 20.57 20.60
CA GLU A 388 -19.31 20.57 19.13
C GLU A 388 -18.27 19.58 18.54
N VAL A 389 -17.05 19.59 19.07
CA VAL A 389 -16.01 18.64 18.64
C VAL A 389 -16.38 17.20 19.01
N MET A 390 -16.93 16.98 20.19
CA MET A 390 -17.36 15.66 20.65
C MET A 390 -18.48 15.10 19.78
N ASP A 391 -19.46 15.94 19.41
CA ASP A 391 -20.53 15.59 18.48
C ASP A 391 -19.96 15.27 17.09
N ARG A 392 -19.02 16.11 16.62
CA ARG A 392 -18.29 15.81 15.38
C ARG A 392 -17.62 14.45 15.46
N ILE A 393 -16.89 14.12 16.54
CA ILE A 393 -16.17 12.84 16.71
C ILE A 393 -17.08 11.62 16.57
N ILE A 394 -18.28 11.65 17.17
CA ILE A 394 -19.26 10.56 17.12
C ILE A 394 -19.98 10.49 15.76
N GLY A 395 -19.95 11.58 14.99
CA GLY A 395 -20.62 11.68 13.70
C GLY A 395 -20.30 10.52 12.75
N PRO A 396 -21.26 10.09 11.92
CA PRO A 396 -21.13 8.92 11.05
C PRO A 396 -20.14 9.12 9.89
N TYR A 397 -19.61 10.34 9.74
CA TYR A 397 -18.70 10.69 8.65
C TYR A 397 -17.23 10.55 9.02
N ASN A 398 -16.89 10.23 10.28
CA ASN A 398 -15.51 10.15 10.72
C ASN A 398 -14.89 8.77 10.55
N GLY A 399 -13.60 8.78 10.25
CA GLY A 399 -12.79 7.59 10.06
C GLY A 399 -12.59 7.27 8.58
N VAL A 400 -11.72 6.30 8.32
CA VAL A 400 -11.35 5.92 6.95
C VAL A 400 -12.52 5.21 6.28
N LYS A 401 -13.02 5.79 5.19
CA LYS A 401 -14.14 5.24 4.44
C LYS A 401 -13.69 4.45 3.22
N ALA A 402 -14.36 3.34 2.97
CA ALA A 402 -14.30 2.58 1.73
C ALA A 402 -15.50 2.98 0.86
N GLY A 403 -15.31 4.02 0.05
CA GLY A 403 -16.39 4.65 -0.72
C GLY A 403 -17.54 5.09 0.19
N ASP A 404 -18.77 4.90 -0.29
CA ASP A 404 -19.99 5.13 0.49
C ASP A 404 -20.47 3.85 1.21
N LEU A 405 -19.71 2.76 1.13
CA LEU A 405 -20.17 1.43 1.53
C LEU A 405 -19.91 1.14 3.01
N ALA A 406 -18.71 1.42 3.50
CA ALA A 406 -18.35 1.10 4.89
C ALA A 406 -17.28 2.03 5.46
N THR A 407 -17.27 2.15 6.78
CA THR A 407 -16.17 2.75 7.54
C THR A 407 -15.24 1.66 8.07
N ILE A 408 -13.95 1.79 7.80
CA ILE A 408 -12.92 0.82 8.20
C ILE A 408 -12.72 0.92 9.71
N SER A 409 -13.29 -0.04 10.42
CA SER A 409 -13.14 -0.24 11.84
C SER A 409 -12.41 -1.56 12.13
N LYS A 410 -12.02 -1.79 13.38
CA LYS A 410 -11.49 -3.11 13.79
C LYS A 410 -12.50 -4.25 13.57
N TYR A 411 -13.79 -3.94 13.64
CA TYR A 411 -14.85 -4.90 13.32
C TYR A 411 -14.91 -5.18 11.81
N PHE A 412 -14.77 -4.15 10.98
CA PHE A 412 -14.66 -4.30 9.53
C PHE A 412 -13.47 -5.20 9.15
N PHE A 413 -12.32 -5.07 9.82
CA PHE A 413 -11.18 -5.97 9.60
C PHE A 413 -11.53 -7.46 9.83
N VAL A 414 -12.30 -7.76 10.89
CA VAL A 414 -12.75 -9.14 11.17
C VAL A 414 -13.69 -9.63 10.08
N ILE A 415 -14.67 -8.80 9.69
CA ILE A 415 -15.59 -9.12 8.57
C ILE A 415 -14.79 -9.33 7.29
N PHE A 416 -13.84 -8.46 6.97
CA PHE A 416 -13.03 -8.54 5.77
C PHE A 416 -12.29 -9.88 5.68
N ILE A 417 -11.63 -10.32 6.76
CA ILE A 417 -10.95 -11.63 6.77
C ILE A 417 -11.97 -12.76 6.57
N LEU A 418 -13.12 -12.69 7.25
CA LEU A 418 -14.16 -13.72 7.15
C LEU A 418 -14.72 -13.79 5.73
N GLU A 419 -15.01 -12.65 5.10
CA GLU A 419 -15.58 -12.55 3.75
C GLU A 419 -14.62 -13.13 2.71
N ASN A 420 -13.32 -12.83 2.77
CA ASN A 420 -12.33 -13.40 1.85
C ASN A 420 -12.15 -14.91 2.10
N ALA A 421 -12.14 -15.36 3.37
CA ALA A 421 -12.11 -16.79 3.67
C ALA A 421 -13.33 -17.54 3.13
N SER A 422 -14.53 -16.96 3.27
CA SER A 422 -15.78 -17.49 2.71
C SER A 422 -15.77 -17.47 1.18
N THR A 423 -15.23 -16.42 0.56
CA THR A 423 -15.10 -16.30 -0.90
C THR A 423 -14.17 -17.39 -1.44
N LEU A 424 -13.00 -17.58 -0.81
CA LEU A 424 -12.07 -18.63 -1.15
C LEU A 424 -12.69 -20.02 -1.01
N MET A 425 -13.45 -20.26 0.07
CA MET A 425 -14.19 -21.51 0.27
C MET A 425 -15.25 -21.72 -0.83
N LEU A 426 -15.99 -20.68 -1.19
CA LEU A 426 -17.01 -20.72 -2.23
C LEU A 426 -16.41 -21.02 -3.62
N ILE A 427 -15.29 -20.38 -3.95
CA ILE A 427 -14.54 -20.67 -5.19
C ILE A 427 -14.10 -22.14 -5.18
N THR A 428 -13.53 -22.60 -4.07
CA THR A 428 -13.03 -23.97 -3.92
C THR A 428 -14.13 -25.02 -4.11
N VAL A 429 -15.28 -24.85 -3.46
CA VAL A 429 -16.38 -25.82 -3.54
C VAL A 429 -16.97 -25.87 -4.95
N ASN A 430 -17.21 -24.71 -5.57
CA ASN A 430 -17.83 -24.66 -6.90
C ASN A 430 -16.91 -25.14 -8.02
N THR A 431 -15.60 -24.97 -7.87
CA THR A 431 -14.61 -25.37 -8.89
C THR A 431 -14.10 -26.79 -8.70
N ARG A 432 -14.42 -27.47 -7.61
CA ARG A 432 -13.98 -28.85 -7.36
C ARG A 432 -14.38 -29.82 -8.47
N SER A 433 -15.59 -29.68 -8.98
CA SER A 433 -16.09 -30.47 -10.12
C SER A 433 -15.39 -30.20 -11.45
N LEU A 434 -14.67 -29.07 -11.55
CA LEU A 434 -13.87 -28.68 -12.73
C LEU A 434 -12.39 -29.06 -12.59
N LEU A 435 -11.94 -29.41 -11.37
CA LEU A 435 -10.56 -29.80 -11.05
C LEU A 435 -10.36 -31.33 -11.01
N GLU A 436 -11.42 -32.08 -10.69
CA GLU A 436 -11.52 -33.55 -10.85
C GLU A 436 -11.77 -33.91 -12.32
#